data_AF-A0A1F3ZVJ6-F1
#
_entry.id   AF-A0A1F3ZVJ6-F1
#
_cell.length_a   1.000
_cell.length_b   1.000
_cell.length_c   1.000
_cell.angle_alpha   90.00
_cell.angle_beta   90.00
_cell.angle_gamma   90.00
#
_symmetry.space_group_name_H-M   'P 1'
#
loop_
_entity.id
_entity.type
_entity.pdbx_description
1 polymer ?
#
loop_
_entity_poly.entity_id
_entity_poly.type
_entity_poly.pdbx_seq_one_letter_code
_entity_poly.pdbx_strand_id
1 'polypeptide(L)'
;MLSGSFLDYGISRADDLPLFCVEHAEHPTAGNPLRIKGGDEGGIVPATAAVKNAVCDALAQADVDVRPMPAMPAVVWEKVRGIGNLSTNAWGVMAIFTLRLLEAQGYPIEDMNLSNRRVERSLLPYNL
;
A
#
# COMPACT_ATOMS: atom_id res chain seq x y z
N MET A 1 9.96 -16.77 -20.76
CA MET A 1 8.55 -16.66 -20.34
C MET A 1 8.42 -17.46 -19.05
N LEU A 2 7.99 -16.83 -17.94
CA LEU A 2 8.01 -17.47 -16.61
C LEU A 2 6.67 -18.16 -16.25
N SER A 3 5.56 -17.69 -16.82
CA SER A 3 4.23 -18.32 -16.73
C SER A 3 3.79 -18.78 -18.12
N GLY A 4 3.67 -20.09 -18.34
CA GLY A 4 3.28 -20.68 -19.62
C GLY A 4 2.12 -21.67 -19.53
N SER A 5 1.57 -21.87 -18.34
CA SER A 5 0.48 -22.80 -18.06
C SER A 5 -0.44 -22.25 -16.98
N PHE A 6 -1.63 -22.84 -16.83
CA PHE A 6 -2.55 -22.52 -15.72
C PHE A 6 -2.07 -23.04 -14.36
N LEU A 7 -0.93 -23.74 -14.29
CA LEU A 7 -0.29 -24.05 -13.00
C LEU A 7 0.35 -22.82 -12.37
N ASP A 8 0.87 -21.91 -13.21
CA ASP A 8 1.62 -20.73 -12.77
C ASP A 8 0.86 -19.42 -13.03
N TYR A 9 -0.13 -19.45 -13.92
CA TYR A 9 -1.06 -18.34 -14.17
C TYR A 9 -2.30 -18.51 -13.31
N GLY A 10 -2.45 -17.66 -12.29
CA GLY A 10 -3.60 -17.69 -11.39
C GLY A 10 -4.90 -17.35 -12.12
N ILE A 11 -5.74 -18.36 -12.35
CA ILE A 11 -7.14 -18.20 -12.77
C ILE A 11 -8.01 -18.34 -11.52
N SER A 12 -8.82 -17.32 -11.24
CA SER A 12 -9.76 -17.37 -10.12
C SER A 12 -10.82 -18.44 -10.34
N ARG A 13 -11.06 -19.25 -9.33
CA ARG A 13 -12.15 -20.20 -9.23
C ARG A 13 -13.40 -19.51 -8.67
N ALA A 14 -14.53 -20.19 -8.75
CA ALA A 14 -15.81 -19.65 -8.25
C ALA A 14 -15.77 -19.34 -6.75
N ASP A 15 -15.04 -20.13 -5.97
CA ASP A 15 -14.86 -19.99 -4.53
C ASP A 15 -13.76 -19.00 -4.12
N ASP A 16 -12.95 -18.51 -5.07
CA ASP A 16 -11.95 -17.46 -4.81
C ASP A 16 -12.59 -16.06 -4.73
N LEU A 17 -13.82 -15.90 -5.22
CA LEU A 17 -14.50 -14.61 -5.35
C LEU A 17 -15.53 -14.39 -4.24
N PRO A 18 -15.68 -13.15 -3.74
CA PRO A 18 -16.76 -12.82 -2.82
C PRO A 18 -18.11 -12.84 -3.54
N LEU A 19 -19.21 -12.87 -2.76
CA LEU A 19 -20.53 -12.58 -3.30
C LEU A 19 -20.61 -11.10 -3.72
N PHE A 20 -21.16 -10.85 -4.91
CA PHE A 20 -21.31 -9.50 -5.44
C PHE A 20 -22.72 -8.96 -5.15
N CYS A 21 -22.80 -7.73 -4.65
CA CYS A 21 -24.03 -6.94 -4.68
C CYS A 21 -23.96 -6.00 -5.88
N VAL A 22 -24.98 -6.03 -6.74
CA VAL A 22 -25.03 -5.23 -7.97
C VAL A 22 -26.25 -4.32 -7.92
N GLU A 23 -26.02 -3.03 -8.09
CA GLU A 23 -27.06 -2.01 -8.18
C GLU A 23 -26.87 -1.20 -9.47
N HIS A 24 -27.97 -0.66 -10.00
CA HIS A 24 -27.93 0.16 -11.20
C HIS A 24 -28.12 1.63 -10.85
N ALA A 25 -27.24 2.47 -11.38
CA ALA A 25 -27.37 3.91 -11.35
C ALA A 25 -27.54 4.40 -12.80
N GLU A 26 -28.75 4.87 -13.13
CA GLU A 26 -29.06 5.30 -14.48
C GLU A 26 -28.81 6.80 -14.66
N HIS A 27 -27.92 7.14 -15.59
CA HIS A 27 -27.72 8.52 -16.03
C HIS A 27 -27.75 8.57 -17.56
N PRO A 28 -28.90 8.90 -18.18
CA PRO A 28 -29.05 8.92 -19.64
C PRO A 28 -28.08 9.89 -20.30
N THR A 29 -27.47 9.50 -21.43
CA THR A 29 -26.58 10.40 -22.19
C THR A 29 -27.36 11.30 -23.15
N ALA A 30 -26.80 12.48 -23.46
CA ALA A 30 -27.27 13.34 -24.54
C ALA A 30 -26.59 13.03 -25.90
N GLY A 31 -25.55 12.18 -25.89
CA GLY A 31 -24.66 11.96 -27.04
C GLY A 31 -25.19 11.01 -28.12
N ASN A 32 -26.34 10.36 -27.92
CA ASN A 32 -26.99 9.57 -28.96
C ASN A 32 -28.53 9.57 -28.76
N PRO A 33 -29.32 9.37 -29.83
CA PRO A 33 -30.78 9.41 -29.76
C PRO A 33 -31.40 8.37 -28.82
N LEU A 34 -30.72 7.25 -28.62
CA LEU A 34 -31.15 6.16 -27.75
C LEU A 34 -30.84 6.42 -26.26
N ARG A 35 -30.01 7.43 -25.96
CA ARG A 35 -29.57 7.80 -24.60
C ARG A 35 -28.83 6.69 -23.84
N ILE A 36 -28.28 5.71 -24.54
CA ILE A 36 -27.56 4.55 -23.97
C ILE A 36 -26.05 4.79 -23.90
N LYS A 37 -25.37 4.11 -22.97
CA LYS A 37 -23.90 4.09 -22.83
C LYS A 37 -23.41 2.65 -22.88
N GLY A 38 -22.18 2.43 -23.34
CA GLY A 38 -21.51 1.13 -23.21
C GLY A 38 -21.20 0.82 -21.74
N GLY A 39 -21.29 -0.46 -21.35
CA GLY A 39 -21.12 -0.90 -19.96
C GLY A 39 -20.16 -2.08 -19.75
N ASP A 40 -19.58 -2.63 -20.80
CA ASP A 40 -18.81 -3.88 -20.75
C ASP A 40 -17.58 -3.81 -19.81
N GLU A 41 -16.85 -2.70 -19.86
CA GLU A 41 -15.63 -2.51 -19.08
C GLU A 41 -15.87 -1.91 -17.69
N GLY A 42 -17.11 -1.50 -17.38
CA GLY A 42 -17.45 -0.78 -16.16
C GLY A 42 -17.16 -1.56 -14.88
N GLY A 43 -17.23 -2.89 -14.93
CA GLY A 43 -16.89 -3.75 -13.79
C GLY A 43 -15.40 -4.05 -13.68
N ILE A 44 -14.72 -4.35 -14.79
CA ILE A 44 -13.33 -4.84 -14.78
C ILE A 44 -12.31 -3.73 -14.46
N VAL A 45 -12.55 -2.52 -14.97
CA VAL A 45 -11.64 -1.37 -14.80
C VAL A 45 -11.47 -0.97 -13.34
N PRO A 46 -12.55 -0.72 -12.56
CA PRO A 46 -12.42 -0.32 -11.16
C PRO A 46 -12.13 -1.49 -10.21
N ALA A 47 -12.41 -2.74 -10.59
CA ALA A 47 -12.31 -3.89 -9.68
C ALA A 47 -10.91 -4.04 -9.05
N THR A 48 -9.86 -3.96 -9.86
CA THR A 48 -8.48 -4.11 -9.37
C THR A 48 -8.11 -3.00 -8.36
N ALA A 49 -8.50 -1.75 -8.66
CA ALA A 49 -8.23 -0.62 -7.78
C ALA A 49 -9.02 -0.73 -6.46
N ALA A 50 -10.30 -1.11 -6.53
CA ALA A 50 -11.15 -1.28 -5.35
C ALA A 50 -10.59 -2.34 -4.39
N VAL A 51 -10.27 -3.54 -4.90
CA VAL A 51 -9.68 -4.62 -4.10
C VAL A 51 -8.33 -4.20 -3.54
N LYS A 52 -7.48 -3.56 -4.35
CA LYS A 52 -6.16 -3.13 -3.90
C LYS A 52 -6.23 -2.09 -2.80
N ASN A 53 -7.11 -1.11 -2.94
CA ASN A 53 -7.32 -0.08 -1.93
C ASN A 53 -7.83 -0.69 -0.62
N ALA A 54 -8.74 -1.66 -0.67
CA ALA A 54 -9.21 -2.37 0.52
C ALA A 54 -8.06 -3.11 1.26
N VAL A 55 -7.15 -3.75 0.52
CA VAL A 55 -5.97 -4.41 1.10
C VAL A 55 -5.02 -3.39 1.71
N CYS A 56 -4.75 -2.26 1.03
CA CYS A 56 -3.90 -1.19 1.56
C CYS A 56 -4.51 -0.57 2.82
N ASP A 57 -5.83 -0.33 2.83
CA ASP A 57 -6.56 0.23 3.97
C ASP A 57 -6.49 -0.69 5.19
N ALA A 58 -6.72 -2.00 5.01
CA ALA A 58 -6.62 -2.99 6.07
C ALA A 58 -5.22 -3.07 6.71
N LEU A 59 -4.18 -2.73 5.95
CA LEU A 59 -2.78 -2.77 6.39
C LEU A 59 -2.22 -1.40 6.82
N ALA A 60 -2.99 -0.33 6.66
CA ALA A 60 -2.55 1.03 6.94
C ALA A 60 -2.13 1.22 8.40
N GLN A 61 -2.86 0.59 9.34
CA GLN A 61 -2.56 0.66 10.78
C GLN A 61 -1.21 0.02 11.15
N ALA A 62 -0.72 -0.90 10.32
CA ALA A 62 0.55 -1.58 10.53
C ALA A 62 1.72 -0.90 9.78
N ASP A 63 1.49 0.24 9.13
CA ASP A 63 2.46 0.95 8.28
C ASP A 63 3.06 0.05 7.18
N VAL A 64 2.26 -0.89 6.67
CA VAL A 64 2.68 -1.83 5.62
C VAL A 64 2.23 -1.33 4.26
N ASP A 65 3.20 -0.84 3.48
CA ASP A 65 2.94 -0.45 2.09
C ASP A 65 2.98 -1.65 1.14
N VAL A 66 1.82 -2.09 0.68
CA VAL A 66 1.70 -3.11 -0.37
C VAL A 66 1.32 -2.55 -1.73
N ARG A 67 1.33 -1.24 -2.00
CA ARG A 67 0.84 -0.66 -3.29
C ARG A 67 1.33 -1.34 -4.58
N PRO A 68 2.59 -1.81 -4.70
CA PRO A 68 3.03 -2.56 -5.87
C PRO A 68 2.18 -3.81 -6.11
N MET A 69 1.80 -4.03 -7.37
CA MET A 69 1.05 -5.20 -7.83
C MET A 69 2.01 -6.23 -8.44
N PRO A 70 1.68 -7.54 -8.39
CA PRO A 70 0.49 -8.14 -7.79
C PRO A 70 0.55 -8.29 -6.26
N ALA A 71 -0.60 -8.20 -5.59
CA ALA A 71 -0.75 -8.33 -4.14
C ALA A 71 -0.71 -9.80 -3.66
N MET A 72 0.31 -10.56 -4.06
CA MET A 72 0.37 -12.00 -3.75
C MET A 72 0.45 -12.24 -2.23
N PRO A 73 -0.17 -13.30 -1.68
CA PRO A 73 -0.10 -13.61 -0.26
C PRO A 73 1.33 -13.69 0.29
N ALA A 74 2.27 -14.25 -0.48
CA ALA A 74 3.69 -14.29 -0.11
C ALA A 74 4.30 -12.89 0.06
N VAL A 75 4.01 -11.97 -0.87
CA VAL A 75 4.49 -10.57 -0.81
C VAL A 75 3.89 -9.85 0.40
N VAL A 76 2.58 -10.01 0.64
CA VAL A 76 1.91 -9.42 1.79
C VAL A 76 2.50 -9.97 3.09
N TRP A 77 2.67 -11.29 3.17
CA TRP A 77 3.24 -11.97 4.32
C TRP A 77 4.67 -11.52 4.64
N GLU A 78 5.54 -11.44 3.61
CA GLU A 78 6.91 -10.95 3.78
C GLU A 78 6.94 -9.52 4.32
N LYS A 79 6.07 -8.64 3.81
CA LYS A 79 6.00 -7.26 4.29
C LYS A 79 5.50 -7.18 5.73
N VAL A 80 4.45 -7.94 6.06
CA VAL A 80 3.92 -7.99 7.43
C VAL A 80 4.95 -8.57 8.41
N ARG A 81 5.63 -9.67 8.03
CA ARG A 81 6.68 -10.29 8.86
C ARG A 81 7.92 -9.39 9.01
N GLY A 82 8.24 -8.60 7.99
CA GLY A 82 9.32 -7.63 8.01
C GLY A 82 9.21 -6.61 9.15
N ILE A 83 8.00 -6.32 9.62
CA ILE A 83 7.76 -5.46 10.79
C ILE A 83 8.43 -6.03 12.05
N GLY A 84 8.30 -7.34 12.28
CA GLY A 84 8.91 -8.01 13.44
C GLY A 84 10.43 -8.19 13.34
N ASN A 85 10.99 -7.95 12.15
CA ASN A 85 12.42 -8.03 11.86
C ASN A 85 13.07 -6.64 11.68
N LEU A 86 12.35 -5.54 11.98
CA LEU A 86 13.00 -4.25 12.21
C LEU A 86 14.14 -4.51 13.17
N SER A 87 15.37 -4.38 12.67
CA SER A 87 16.55 -4.77 13.40
C SER A 87 16.48 -4.12 14.77
N THR A 88 16.31 -4.95 15.79
CA THR A 88 16.58 -4.62 17.18
C THR A 88 18.09 -4.44 17.35
N ASN A 89 18.76 -3.72 16.44
CA ASN A 89 20.00 -3.06 16.79
C ASN A 89 19.58 -1.87 17.65
N ALA A 90 20.11 -1.81 18.87
CA ALA A 90 19.73 -0.84 19.89
C ALA A 90 19.65 0.61 19.36
N TRP A 91 20.45 0.94 18.35
CA TRP A 91 20.45 2.20 17.63
C TRP A 91 19.15 2.54 16.90
N GLY A 92 18.47 1.58 16.26
CA GLY A 92 17.22 1.82 15.54
C GLY A 92 16.06 2.11 16.49
N VAL A 93 15.97 1.34 17.58
CA VAL A 93 14.96 1.55 18.63
C VAL A 93 15.20 2.87 19.37
N MET A 94 16.46 3.19 19.69
CA MET A 94 16.81 4.48 20.30
C MET A 94 16.54 5.66 19.36
N ALA A 95 16.78 5.53 18.05
CA ALA A 95 16.47 6.58 17.09
C ALA A 95 14.96 6.85 17.01
N ILE A 96 14.13 5.81 16.91
CA ILE A 96 12.66 5.97 16.87
C ILE A 96 12.15 6.58 18.18
N PHE A 97 12.65 6.11 19.33
CA PHE A 97 12.25 6.64 20.64
C PHE A 97 12.69 8.10 20.83
N THR A 98 13.89 8.46 20.37
CA THR A 98 14.41 9.82 20.44
C THR A 98 13.62 10.76 19.54
N LEU A 99 13.26 10.34 18.33
CA LEU A 99 12.44 11.14 17.41
C LEU A 99 11.04 11.40 17.96
N ARG A 100 10.42 10.38 18.56
CA ARG A 100 9.12 10.53 19.25
C ARG A 100 9.20 11.43 20.49
N LEU A 101 10.32 11.41 21.22
CA LEU A 101 10.57 12.32 22.33
C LEU A 101 10.76 13.77 21.85
N LEU A 102 11.51 13.98 20.77
CA LEU A 102 11.75 15.30 20.19
C LEU A 102 10.46 15.91 19.62
N GLU A 103 9.60 15.10 18.99
CA GLU A 103 8.26 15.48 18.56
C GLU A 103 7.39 15.93 19.76
N ALA A 104 7.39 15.15 20.85
CA ALA A 104 6.68 15.50 22.09
C ALA A 104 7.23 16.76 22.78
N GLN A 105 8.49 17.12 22.52
CA GLN A 105 9.14 18.35 23.00
C GLN A 105 8.97 19.55 22.05
N GLY A 106 8.28 19.38 20.93
CA GLY A 106 7.95 20.47 20.00
C GLY A 106 9.08 20.86 19.04
N TYR A 107 10.06 19.97 18.80
CA TYR A 107 11.08 20.21 17.79
C TYR A 107 10.54 19.96 16.37
N PRO A 108 10.74 20.90 15.41
CA PRO A 108 10.28 20.74 14.04
C PRO A 108 11.11 19.68 13.30
N ILE A 109 10.42 18.71 12.68
CA ILE A 109 11.02 17.53 12.01
C ILE A 109 11.32 17.82 10.52
N GLU A 110 11.10 19.05 10.05
CA GLU A 110 10.95 19.38 8.63
C GLU A 110 12.22 19.21 7.77
N ASP A 111 13.41 19.05 8.35
CA ASP A 111 14.67 18.89 7.60
C ASP A 111 15.29 17.48 7.65
N MET A 112 14.63 16.50 8.27
CA MET A 112 15.22 15.17 8.39
C MET A 112 14.92 14.29 7.17
N ASN A 113 15.81 14.32 6.19
CA ASN A 113 15.71 13.55 4.95
C ASN A 113 15.85 12.03 5.21
N LEU A 114 14.70 11.36 5.43
CA LEU A 114 14.57 9.92 5.69
C LEU A 114 15.01 9.00 4.54
N SER A 115 15.42 9.56 3.39
CA SER A 115 15.90 8.76 2.24
C SER A 115 17.36 8.30 2.38
N ASN A 116 18.17 8.96 3.22
CA ASN A 116 19.55 8.59 3.46
C ASN A 116 19.74 8.18 4.93
N ARG A 117 19.82 6.86 5.18
CA ARG A 117 20.17 6.25 6.48
C ARG A 117 21.65 6.51 6.85
N ARG A 118 22.10 7.75 6.80
CA ARG A 118 23.41 8.21 7.24
C ARG A 118 23.19 9.54 7.95
N VAL A 119 23.27 9.53 9.27
CA VAL A 119 23.30 10.75 10.08
C VAL A 119 24.56 11.51 9.68
N GLU A 120 24.42 12.59 8.90
CA GLU A 120 25.54 13.50 8.70
C GLU A 120 25.86 14.15 10.05
N ARG A 121 27.12 13.99 10.44
CA ARG A 121 27.69 14.33 11.73
C ARG A 121 27.98 15.84 11.81
N SER A 122 27.04 16.70 11.39
CA SER A 122 27.30 18.13 11.17
C SER A 122 26.58 19.09 12.13
N LEU A 123 25.80 18.61 13.11
CA LEU A 123 25.03 19.47 14.02
C LEU A 123 25.16 19.13 15.50
N LEU A 124 26.36 18.77 15.97
CA LEU A 124 26.66 18.89 17.40
C LEU A 124 27.26 20.28 17.65
N PRO A 125 26.66 21.14 18.50
CA PRO A 125 27.43 22.20 19.12
C PRO A 125 28.45 21.52 20.04
N TYR A 126 29.60 22.14 20.23
CA TYR A 126 30.77 21.63 20.98
C TYR A 126 31.78 20.82 20.15
N ASN A 127 32.69 21.57 19.52
CA ASN A 127 34.04 21.11 19.20
C ASN A 127 34.81 20.82 20.51
N LEU A 128 35.08 19.55 20.78
CA LEU A 128 36.30 19.06 21.44
C LEU A 128 36.66 17.69 20.86
#